data_AF-A0A9W6MN09-F1
#
_entry.id   AF-A0A9W6MN09-F1
#
_cell.length_a   1.000
_cell.length_b   1.000
_cell.length_c   1.000
_cell.angle_alpha   90.00
_cell.angle_beta   90.00
_cell.angle_gamma   90.00
#
_symmetry.space_group_name_H-M   'P 1'
#
loop_
_entity.id
_entity.type
_entity.pdbx_description
1 polymer ?
#
loop_
_entity_poly.entity_id
_entity_poly.type
_entity_poly.pdbx_seq_one_letter_code
_entity_poly.pdbx_strand_id
1 'polypeptide(L)'
;MKNISIRIDDAAIDKLDTLAKAQDRSRNWVVKDALQQYFDQQDWMVEAIRDGIRDADAGKTVPHDQVVDEIDALIEAARKA
;
A
#
# COMPACT_ATOMS: atom_id res chain seq x y z
N MET A 1 16.28 -14.49 -15.01
CA MET A 1 16.06 -13.18 -14.38
C MET A 1 16.02 -12.11 -15.46
N LYS A 2 15.19 -11.07 -15.31
CA LYS A 2 15.14 -9.93 -16.23
C LYS A 2 15.72 -8.70 -15.54
N ASN A 3 16.44 -7.85 -16.27
CA ASN A 3 16.93 -6.57 -15.77
C ASN A 3 15.99 -5.44 -16.18
N ILE A 4 15.96 -4.39 -15.37
CA ILE A 4 15.30 -3.13 -15.70
C ILE A 4 16.33 -2.01 -15.56
N SER A 5 16.25 -1.02 -16.43
CA SER A 5 17.02 0.23 -16.29
C SER A 5 16.06 1.30 -15.82
N ILE A 6 16.39 1.94 -14.69
CA ILE A 6 15.58 3.01 -14.09
C ILE A 6 16.37 4.31 -14.17
N ARG A 7 15.66 5.41 -14.47
CA ARG A 7 16.22 6.75 -14.32
C ARG A 7 15.84 7.28 -12.95
N ILE A 8 16.86 7.70 -12.20
CA ILE A 8 16.71 8.35 -10.90
C ILE A 8 17.67 9.55 -10.89
N ASP A 9 17.34 10.57 -10.12
CA ASP A 9 18.19 11.75 -9.98
C ASP A 9 19.44 11.46 -9.13
N ASP A 10 20.43 12.36 -9.21
CA ASP A 10 21.69 12.22 -8.50
C ASP A 10 21.49 12.16 -6.97
N ALA A 11 20.52 12.92 -6.45
CA ALA A 11 20.22 12.92 -5.02
C ALA A 11 19.71 11.57 -4.52
N ALA A 12 18.94 10.84 -5.35
CA ALA A 12 18.52 9.48 -5.06
C ALA A 12 19.67 8.48 -5.15
N ILE A 13 20.61 8.67 -6.08
CA ILE A 13 21.83 7.84 -6.17
C ILE A 13 22.68 8.00 -4.91
N ASP A 14 22.90 9.22 -4.45
CA ASP A 14 23.70 9.50 -3.24
C ASP A 14 23.09 8.85 -1.98
N LYS A 15 21.76 8.91 -1.86
CA LYS A 15 21.03 8.23 -0.78
C LYS A 15 21.17 6.71 -0.86
N LEU A 16 21.03 6.15 -2.07
CA LEU A 16 21.16 4.72 -2.30
C LEU A 16 22.58 4.23 -1.95
N ASP A 17 23.60 4.99 -2.31
CA ASP A 17 25.00 4.70 -1.96
C ASP A 17 25.25 4.69 -0.46
N THR A 18 24.75 5.72 0.22
CA THR A 18 24.89 5.85 1.67
C THR A 18 24.24 4.66 2.38
N LEU A 19 23.03 4.28 1.96
CA LEU A 19 22.31 3.14 2.52
C LEU A 19 23.01 1.82 2.24
N ALA A 20 23.42 1.59 1.00
CA ALA A 20 24.12 0.37 0.60
C ALA A 20 25.41 0.17 1.40
N LYS A 21 26.22 1.23 1.55
CA LYS A 21 27.45 1.21 2.35
C LYS A 21 27.18 0.96 3.83
N ALA A 22 26.18 1.62 4.41
CA ALA A 22 25.85 1.46 5.83
C ALA A 22 25.37 0.04 6.17
N GLN A 23 24.74 -0.65 5.21
CA GLN A 23 24.21 -2.01 5.39
C GLN A 23 25.21 -3.11 4.98
N ASP A 24 26.38 -2.76 4.44
CA ASP A 24 27.32 -3.69 3.80
C ASP A 24 26.65 -4.52 2.68
N ARG A 25 25.89 -3.82 1.83
CA ARG A 25 25.12 -4.40 0.72
C ARG A 25 25.40 -3.69 -0.59
N SER A 26 25.04 -4.35 -1.70
CA SER A 26 25.09 -3.71 -3.03
C SER A 26 23.86 -2.82 -3.24
N ARG A 27 23.99 -1.81 -4.12
CA ARG A 27 22.86 -0.98 -4.57
C ARG A 27 21.69 -1.85 -5.06
N ASN A 28 21.99 -2.90 -5.85
CA ASN A 28 20.97 -3.80 -6.38
C ASN A 28 20.22 -4.56 -5.28
N TRP A 29 20.90 -4.92 -4.19
CA TRP A 29 20.25 -5.54 -3.05
C TRP A 29 19.27 -4.57 -2.39
N VAL A 30 19.69 -3.33 -2.13
CA VAL A 30 18.83 -2.30 -1.52
C VAL A 30 17.63 -1.97 -2.41
N VAL A 31 17.83 -1.84 -3.73
CA VAL A 31 16.74 -1.60 -4.68
C VAL A 31 15.75 -2.78 -4.68
N LYS A 32 16.25 -4.02 -4.66
CA LYS A 32 15.40 -5.21 -4.61
C LYS A 32 14.58 -5.25 -3.32
N ASP A 33 15.22 -4.96 -2.19
CA ASP A 33 14.58 -4.95 -0.88
C ASP A 33 13.49 -3.87 -0.80
N ALA A 34 13.79 -2.65 -1.26
CA ALA A 34 12.82 -1.57 -1.33
C ALA A 34 11.62 -1.90 -2.24
N LEU A 35 11.85 -2.58 -3.38
CA LEU A 35 10.76 -3.04 -4.24
C LEU A 35 9.88 -4.09 -3.56
N GLN A 36 10.48 -5.04 -2.83
CA GLN A 36 9.71 -6.04 -2.10
C GLN A 36 8.83 -5.39 -1.04
N GLN A 37 9.39 -4.47 -0.24
CA GLN A 37 8.62 -3.73 0.77
C GLN A 37 7.49 -2.91 0.13
N TYR A 38 7.74 -2.32 -1.05
CA TYR A 38 6.71 -1.59 -1.78
C TYR A 38 5.59 -2.52 -2.25
N PHE A 39 5.90 -3.69 -2.82
CA PHE A 39 4.89 -4.66 -3.22
C PHE A 39 4.08 -5.14 -2.02
N ASP A 40 4.73 -5.53 -0.93
CA ASP A 40 4.03 -5.98 0.28
C ASP A 40 3.08 -4.90 0.82
N GLN A 41 3.46 -3.62 0.71
CA GLN A 41 2.62 -2.48 1.10
C GLN A 41 1.48 -2.19 0.12
N GLN A 42 1.63 -2.48 -1.17
CA GLN A 42 0.61 -2.14 -2.19
C GLN A 42 -0.32 -3.32 -2.52
N ASP A 43 0.15 -4.56 -2.37
CA ASP A 43 -0.58 -5.76 -2.77
C ASP A 43 -1.92 -5.88 -2.03
N TRP A 44 -1.97 -5.53 -0.74
CA TRP A 44 -3.23 -5.56 0.02
C TRP A 44 -4.29 -4.64 -0.59
N MET A 45 -3.90 -3.46 -1.10
CA MET A 45 -4.83 -2.48 -1.64
C MET A 45 -5.37 -2.95 -3.00
N VAL A 46 -4.49 -3.51 -3.83
CA VAL A 46 -4.89 -4.09 -5.12
C VAL A 46 -5.87 -5.23 -4.91
N GLU A 47 -5.59 -6.13 -3.97
CA GLU A 47 -6.50 -7.24 -3.66
C GLU A 47 -7.81 -6.74 -3.04
N ALA A 48 -7.77 -5.80 -2.09
CA ALA A 48 -8.98 -5.22 -1.50
C ALA A 48 -9.90 -4.56 -2.54
N ILE A 49 -9.34 -3.86 -3.53
CA ILE A 49 -10.10 -3.26 -4.63
C ILE A 49 -10.74 -4.37 -5.49
N ARG A 50 -9.98 -5.40 -5.84
CA ARG A 50 -10.50 -6.55 -6.62
C ARG A 50 -11.62 -7.25 -5.87
N ASP A 51 -11.49 -7.41 -4.56
CA ASP A 51 -12.47 -8.05 -3.69
C ASP A 51 -13.75 -7.22 -3.62
N GLY A 52 -13.62 -5.91 -3.40
CA GLY A 52 -14.74 -4.98 -3.39
C GLY A 52 -15.52 -4.95 -4.70
N ILE A 53 -14.81 -5.00 -5.85
CA ILE A 53 -15.46 -5.13 -7.17
C ILE A 53 -16.25 -6.45 -7.27
N ARG A 54 -15.66 -7.58 -6.86
CA ARG A 54 -16.35 -8.88 -6.90
C ARG A 54 -17.58 -8.92 -6.00
N ASP A 55 -17.50 -8.34 -4.81
CA ASP A 55 -18.62 -8.28 -3.89
C ASP A 55 -19.73 -7.35 -4.41
N ALA A 56 -19.37 -6.22 -5.04
CA ALA A 56 -20.32 -5.34 -5.70
C ALA A 56 -21.04 -6.03 -6.87
N ASP A 57 -20.29 -6.72 -7.74
CA ASP A 57 -20.84 -7.48 -8.86
C ASP A 57 -21.75 -8.63 -8.38
N ALA A 58 -21.44 -9.22 -7.23
CA ALA A 58 -22.26 -10.25 -6.58
C ALA A 58 -23.46 -9.69 -5.79
N GLY A 59 -23.66 -8.36 -5.76
CA GLY A 59 -24.73 -7.71 -5.02
C GLY A 59 -24.58 -7.75 -3.49
N LYS A 60 -23.38 -8.04 -2.97
CA LYS A 60 -23.06 -8.03 -1.54
C LYS A 60 -22.75 -6.62 -1.06
N THR A 61 -23.65 -5.70 -1.37
CA THR A 61 -23.56 -4.29 -0.98
C THR A 61 -24.66 -3.96 0.00
N VAL A 62 -24.41 -2.97 0.85
CA VAL A 62 -25.43 -2.38 1.73
C VAL A 62 -25.93 -1.07 1.14
N PRO A 63 -27.23 -0.76 1.29
CA PRO A 63 -27.78 0.55 0.94
C PRO A 63 -27.06 1.70 1.67
N HIS A 64 -26.93 2.83 1.00
CA HIS A 64 -26.17 3.97 1.53
C HIS A 64 -26.79 4.58 2.80
N ASP A 65 -28.12 4.66 2.85
CA ASP A 65 -28.88 5.10 4.02
C ASP A 65 -28.57 4.26 5.25
N GLN A 66 -28.54 2.93 5.10
CA GLN A 66 -28.17 2.03 6.19
C GLN A 66 -26.75 2.30 6.71
N VAL A 67 -25.79 2.56 5.82
CA VAL A 67 -24.40 2.88 6.21
C VAL A 67 -24.34 4.18 7.03
N VAL A 68 -25.07 5.22 6.61
CA VAL A 68 -25.10 6.50 7.32
C VAL A 68 -25.71 6.33 8.71
N ASP A 69 -26.83 5.62 8.82
CA ASP A 69 -27.49 5.35 10.09
C ASP A 69 -26.57 4.61 11.08
N GLU A 70 -25.83 3.61 10.60
CA GLU A 70 -24.86 2.85 11.41
C GLU A 70 -23.69 3.73 11.88
N ILE A 71 -23.16 4.58 11.02
CA ILE A 71 -22.06 5.50 11.36
C ILE A 71 -22.51 6.54 12.39
N ASP A 72 -23.69 7.14 12.20
CA ASP A 72 -24.22 8.13 13.14
C ASP A 72 -24.45 7.52 14.53
N ALA A 73 -24.98 6.30 14.59
CA ALA A 73 -25.13 5.57 15.84
C ALA A 73 -23.79 5.32 16.55
N LEU A 74 -22.74 4.95 15.80
CA LEU A 74 -21.39 4.75 16.35
C LEU A 74 -20.79 6.05 16.89
N ILE A 75 -20.97 7.17 16.19
CA ILE A 75 -20.50 8.50 16.63
C ILE A 75 -21.19 8.90 17.93
N GLU A 76 -22.51 8.73 18.02
CA GLU A 76 -23.27 9.08 19.22
C GLU A 76 -22.93 8.20 20.42
N ALA A 77 -22.64 6.92 20.20
CA ALA A 77 -22.15 6.03 21.26
C ALA A 77 -20.78 6.48 21.78
N ALA A 78 -19.85 6.82 20.87
CA ALA A 78 -18.50 7.27 21.23
C ALA A 78 -18.49 8.62 21.97
N ARG A 79 -19.45 9.51 21.69
CA ARG A 79 -19.61 10.79 22.39
C ARG A 79 -20.13 10.67 23.82
N LYS A 80 -20.85 9.58 24.12
CA LYS A 80 -21.46 9.33 25.43
C LYS A 80 -20.56 8.52 26.37
N ALA A 81 -19.47 7.96 25.85
CA ALA A 81 -18.43 7.25 26.61
C ALA A 81 -17.41 8.23 27.19
#